data_AF-A0A2V5W8X9-F1
#
_entry.id   AF-A0A2V5W8X9-F1
#
_cell.length_a   1.000
_cell.length_b   1.000
_cell.length_c   1.000
_cell.angle_alpha   90.00
_cell.angle_beta   90.00
_cell.angle_gamma   90.00
#
_symmetry.space_group_name_H-M   'P 1'
#
loop_
_entity.id
_entity.type
_entity.pdbx_description
1 polymer ?
#
loop_
_entity_poly.entity_id
_entity_poly.type
_entity_poly.pdbx_seq_one_letter_code
_entity_poly.pdbx_strand_id
1 'polypeptide(L)'
;ARTIDLQAEFLVHRLREALPKMLAEAGGANHGQVQANFDRVASTANGCYALVDYVNFKGEGVLATERYAGQGWGLLQVLEGMKEET
;
A
#
# COMPACT_ATOMS: atom_id res chain seq x y z
N ALA A 1 1.01 27.30 5.85
CA ALA A 1 0.05 26.83 6.88
C ALA A 1 0.83 26.12 8.00
N ARG A 2 0.43 26.25 9.27
CA ARG A 2 1.24 25.85 10.45
C ARG A 2 1.18 24.35 10.81
N THR A 3 0.55 23.51 9.99
CA THR A 3 0.29 22.09 10.30
C THR A 3 0.60 21.15 9.13
N ILE A 4 1.29 21.62 8.09
CA ILE A 4 1.58 20.80 6.90
C ILE A 4 2.49 19.63 7.27
N ASP A 5 3.56 19.89 8.04
CA ASP A 5 4.53 18.87 8.44
C ASP A 5 3.87 17.79 9.30
N LEU A 6 3.01 18.18 10.24
CA LEU A 6 2.24 17.24 11.08
C LEU A 6 1.30 16.36 10.24
N GLN A 7 0.64 16.93 9.24
CA GLN A 7 -0.22 16.16 8.34
C GLN A 7 0.61 15.19 7.50
N ALA A 8 1.75 15.63 6.96
CA ALA A 8 2.65 14.77 6.20
C ALA A 8 3.17 13.60 7.05
N GLU A 9 3.59 13.86 8.29
CA GLU A 9 4.02 12.83 9.23
C GLU A 9 2.90 11.83 9.53
N PHE A 10 1.67 12.30 9.75
CA PHE A 10 0.52 11.44 9.98
C PHE A 10 0.22 10.54 8.77
N LEU A 11 0.30 11.08 7.56
CA LEU A 11 0.09 10.28 6.33
C LEU A 11 1.15 9.17 6.20
N VAL A 12 2.42 9.47 6.50
CA VAL A 12 3.51 8.48 6.50
C VAL A 12 3.33 7.46 7.62
N HIS A 13 2.87 7.88 8.79
CA HIS A 13 2.55 6.97 9.90
C HIS A 13 1.48 5.96 9.48
N ARG A 14 0.38 6.42 8.87
CA ARG A 14 -0.66 5.54 8.33
C ARG A 14 -0.14 4.55 7.30
N LEU A 15 0.76 4.98 6.41
CA LEU A 15 1.40 4.08 5.45
C LEU A 15 2.18 2.95 6.17
N ARG A 16 2.93 3.27 7.22
CA ARG A 16 3.68 2.28 8.00
C ARG A 16 2.76 1.27 8.69
N GLU A 17 1.59 1.72 9.16
CA GLU A 17 0.57 0.84 9.75
C GLU A 17 -0.19 0.00 8.71
N ALA A 18 -0.29 0.48 7.46
CA ALA A 18 -1.00 -0.21 6.39
C ALA A 18 -0.25 -1.48 5.92
N LEU A 19 1.09 -1.44 5.84
CA LEU A 19 1.88 -2.56 5.31
C LEU A 19 1.62 -3.88 6.08
N PRO A 20 1.72 -3.95 7.43
CA PRO A 20 1.40 -5.17 8.17
C PRO A 20 0.00 -5.73 7.91
N LYS A 21 -1.00 -4.86 7.70
CA LYS A 21 -2.37 -5.27 7.38
C LYS A 21 -2.47 -5.90 6.00
N MET A 22 -1.83 -5.27 5.00
CA MET A 22 -1.76 -5.82 3.64
C MET A 22 -1.07 -7.18 3.62
N LEU A 23 0.03 -7.32 4.35
CA LEU A 23 0.78 -8.57 4.49
C LEU A 23 -0.04 -9.68 5.15
N ALA A 24 -0.83 -9.35 6.18
CA ALA A 24 -1.73 -10.30 6.82
C ALA A 24 -2.83 -10.78 5.86
N GLU A 25 -3.34 -9.90 4.99
CA GLU A 25 -4.43 -10.22 4.06
C GLU A 25 -3.96 -10.94 2.77
N ALA A 26 -2.75 -10.65 2.27
CA ALA A 26 -2.20 -11.24 1.04
C ALA A 26 -2.09 -12.78 1.08
N GLY A 27 -2.13 -13.38 2.27
CA GLY A 27 -1.92 -14.81 2.47
C GLY A 27 -0.47 -15.22 2.22
N GLY A 28 -0.11 -16.43 2.68
CA GLY A 28 1.30 -16.86 2.72
C GLY A 28 2.01 -16.92 1.36
N ALA A 29 1.28 -17.18 0.26
CA ALA A 29 1.85 -17.29 -1.08
C ALA A 29 2.28 -15.93 -1.67
N ASN A 30 1.51 -14.85 -1.39
CA ASN A 30 1.79 -13.52 -1.95
C ASN A 30 2.56 -12.62 -0.98
N HIS A 31 2.66 -13.00 0.30
CA HIS A 31 3.32 -12.21 1.36
C HIS A 31 4.70 -11.66 0.95
N GLY A 32 5.59 -12.53 0.45
CA GLY A 32 6.93 -12.12 0.03
C GLY A 32 6.94 -11.19 -1.19
N GLN A 33 6.04 -11.41 -2.14
CA GLN A 33 5.91 -10.58 -3.33
C GLN A 33 5.40 -9.18 -2.98
N VAL A 34 4.36 -9.08 -2.15
CA VAL A 34 3.79 -7.80 -1.70
C VAL A 34 4.85 -6.97 -0.96
N GLN A 35 5.60 -7.59 -0.05
CA GLN A 35 6.70 -6.91 0.66
C GLN A 35 7.78 -6.42 -0.31
N ALA A 36 8.27 -7.28 -1.21
CA ALA A 36 9.30 -6.91 -2.16
C ALA A 36 8.85 -5.79 -3.11
N ASN A 37 7.61 -5.83 -3.58
CA ASN A 37 7.05 -4.79 -4.43
C ASN A 37 6.86 -3.47 -3.66
N PHE A 38 6.43 -3.52 -2.40
CA PHE A 38 6.34 -2.35 -1.54
C PHE A 38 7.71 -1.68 -1.38
N ASP A 39 8.73 -2.46 -1.01
CA ASP A 39 10.09 -1.96 -0.77
C ASP A 39 10.71 -1.40 -2.05
N ARG A 40 10.47 -2.06 -3.19
CA ARG A 40 10.89 -1.59 -4.51
C ARG A 40 10.31 -0.21 -4.79
N VAL A 41 9.00 -0.02 -4.62
CA VAL A 41 8.38 1.31 -4.81
C VAL A 41 8.96 2.30 -3.82
N ALA A 42 9.03 1.95 -2.53
CA ALA A 42 9.51 2.82 -1.45
C ALA A 42 10.95 3.30 -1.65
N SER A 43 11.80 2.52 -2.34
CA SER A 43 13.19 2.87 -2.65
C SER A 43 13.35 3.93 -3.74
N THR A 44 12.27 4.27 -4.46
CA THR A 44 12.31 5.29 -5.53
C THR A 44 12.09 6.70 -4.98
N ALA A 45 12.59 7.72 -5.68
CA ALA A 45 12.53 9.12 -5.23
C ALA A 45 11.09 9.61 -4.90
N ASN A 46 10.08 9.12 -5.64
CA ASN A 46 8.67 9.50 -5.45
C ASN A 46 7.83 8.38 -4.81
N GLY A 47 8.47 7.28 -4.39
CA GLY A 47 7.79 6.08 -3.93
C GLY A 47 6.95 6.30 -2.69
N CYS A 48 7.51 6.97 -1.69
CA CYS A 48 6.80 7.28 -0.45
C CYS A 48 5.54 8.11 -0.72
N TYR A 49 5.63 9.12 -1.61
CA TYR A 49 4.48 9.93 -1.99
C TYR A 49 3.39 9.09 -2.68
N ALA A 50 3.76 8.24 -3.65
CA ALA A 50 2.83 7.37 -4.35
C ALA A 50 2.13 6.39 -3.39
N LEU A 51 2.89 5.75 -2.49
CA LEU A 51 2.35 4.82 -1.50
C LEU A 51 1.41 5.52 -0.50
N VAL A 52 1.79 6.72 -0.04
CA VAL A 52 0.94 7.56 0.81
C VAL A 52 -0.36 7.92 0.08
N ASP A 53 -0.31 8.32 -1.19
CA ASP A 53 -1.49 8.66 -1.98
C ASP A 53 -2.46 7.48 -2.06
N TYR A 54 -1.94 6.29 -2.36
CA TYR A 54 -2.73 5.07 -2.36
C TYR A 54 -3.43 4.84 -1.02
N VAL A 55 -2.69 4.78 0.09
CA VAL A 55 -3.26 4.48 1.42
C VAL A 55 -4.33 5.50 1.82
N ASN A 56 -4.16 6.78 1.47
CA ASN A 56 -5.03 7.85 1.96
C ASN A 56 -6.19 8.20 1.04
N PHE A 57 -6.07 7.97 -0.28
CA PHE A 57 -7.10 8.35 -1.26
C PHE A 57 -7.69 7.17 -2.04
N LYS A 58 -6.93 6.08 -2.23
CA LYS A 58 -7.40 4.88 -2.94
C LYS A 58 -7.78 3.73 -2.00
N GLY A 59 -7.20 3.71 -0.81
CA GLY A 59 -7.38 2.69 0.22
C GLY A 59 -6.26 1.64 0.24
N GLU A 60 -6.17 0.95 1.38
CA GLU A 60 -5.18 -0.12 1.63
C GLU A 60 -5.51 -1.39 0.83
N GLY A 61 -6.80 -1.67 0.58
CA GLY A 61 -7.25 -2.87 -0.15
C GLY A 61 -7.43 -4.11 0.72
N VAL A 62 -7.55 -3.94 2.04
CA VAL A 62 -7.60 -5.04 3.03
C VAL A 62 -9.00 -5.38 3.54
N LEU A 63 -10.00 -4.52 3.31
CA LEU A 63 -11.36 -4.78 3.79
C LEU A 63 -12.13 -5.69 2.82
N ALA A 64 -12.51 -6.88 3.29
CA ALA A 64 -13.30 -7.83 2.51
C ALA A 64 -14.65 -7.25 2.04
N THR A 65 -15.25 -6.35 2.82
CA THR A 65 -16.51 -5.66 2.48
C THR A 65 -16.39 -4.68 1.32
N GLU A 66 -15.17 -4.25 0.98
CA GLU A 66 -14.89 -3.35 -0.15
C GLU A 66 -14.66 -4.11 -1.46
N ARG A 67 -14.73 -5.45 -1.45
CA ARG A 67 -14.53 -6.26 -2.65
C ARG A 67 -15.80 -6.34 -3.49
N TYR A 68 -15.64 -6.28 -4.80
CA TYR A 68 -16.71 -6.58 -5.76
C TYR A 68 -16.32 -7.78 -6.61
N ALA A 69 -17.23 -8.74 -6.71
CA ALA A 69 -16.96 -10.03 -7.36
C ALA A 69 -15.67 -10.72 -6.84
N GLY A 70 -15.38 -10.55 -5.54
CA GLY A 70 -14.19 -11.09 -4.90
C GLY A 70 -12.89 -10.31 -5.16
N GLN A 71 -12.94 -9.23 -5.94
CA GLN A 71 -11.78 -8.41 -6.30
C GLN A 71 -11.73 -7.12 -5.47
N GLY A 72 -10.54 -6.78 -4.96
CA GLY A 72 -10.24 -5.47 -4.37
C GLY A 72 -9.54 -4.53 -5.36
N TRP A 73 -9.26 -3.30 -4.95
CA TRP A 73 -8.67 -2.24 -5.78
C TRP A 73 -7.78 -1.26 -5.01
N GLY A 74 -7.38 -1.62 -3.79
CA GLY A 74 -6.46 -0.80 -3.00
C GLY A 74 -5.00 -1.11 -3.33
N LEU A 75 -4.12 -0.55 -2.50
CA LEU A 75 -2.67 -0.74 -2.65
C LEU A 75 -2.26 -2.21 -2.67
N LEU A 76 -2.88 -3.06 -1.85
CA LEU A 76 -2.60 -4.50 -1.83
C LEU A 76 -2.72 -5.13 -3.23
N GLN A 77 -3.83 -4.90 -3.94
CA GLN A 77 -4.06 -5.50 -5.25
C GLN A 77 -3.10 -4.96 -6.32
N VAL A 78 -2.69 -3.69 -6.20
CA VAL A 78 -1.65 -3.13 -7.07
C VAL A 78 -0.33 -3.87 -6.86
N LEU A 79 0.09 -4.04 -5.60
CA LEU A 79 1.32 -4.73 -5.25
C LEU A 79 1.30 -6.21 -5.62
N GLU A 80 0.16 -6.90 -5.51
CA GLU A 80 -0.02 -8.29 -5.98
C GLU A 80 0.04 -8.39 -7.51
N GLY A 81 -0.46 -7.37 -8.22
CA GLY A 81 -0.46 -7.33 -9.68
C GLY A 81 0.87 -6.93 -10.32
N MET A 82 1.79 -6.34 -9.55
CA MET A 82 3.11 -5.91 -10.04
C MET A 82 4.00 -7.12 -10.33
N LYS A 83 4.31 -7.31 -11.62
CA LYS A 83 5.31 -8.28 -12.08
C LYS A 83 6.67 -7.60 -12.22
N GLU A 84 7.74 -8.38 -12.19
CA GLU A 84 9.03 -7.89 -12.67
C GLU A 84 8.91 -7.63 -14.17
N GLU A 85 9.45 -6.49 -14.62
CA GLU A 85 9.66 -6.29 -16.05
C GLU A 85 10.73 -7.29 -16.47
N THR A 86 10.43 -8.09 -17.50
CA THR A 86 11.34 -9.09 -18.08
C THR A 86 12.26 -8.44 -19.10
#